data_AF-A0A2D8GH08-F1
#
_entry.id   AF-A0A2D8GH08-F1
#
_cell.length_a   1.000
_cell.length_b   1.000
_cell.length_c   1.000
_cell.angle_alpha   90.00
_cell.angle_beta   90.00
_cell.angle_gamma   90.00
#
_symmetry.space_group_name_H-M   'P 1'
#
loop_
_entity.id
_entity.type
_entity.pdbx_description
1 polymer ?
#
loop_
_entity_poly.entity_id
_entity_poly.type
_entity_poly.pdbx_seq_one_letter_code
_entity_poly.pdbx_strand_id
1 'polypeptide(L)'
;MDDVVAFLEGNGTEGNGMELPEAETRCVAEALVAGLDSDLLDEVLAGSFDDDPPPGSEVVVIDALFGCAAMQQFMVNSMVADGATQEEAECFAGAFDENTMRVMMTSEFTGEDPDPAMEEELMSAVFGVMMTCGGFDE
;
A
#
# COMPACT_ATOMS: atom_id res chain seq x y z
N MET A 1 17.06 -9.37 -7.89
CA MET A 1 16.39 -8.18 -8.45
C MET A 1 15.29 -8.61 -9.40
N ASP A 2 15.57 -9.42 -10.43
CA ASP A 2 14.54 -9.96 -11.32
C ASP A 2 13.46 -10.76 -10.56
N ASP A 3 13.85 -11.51 -9.52
CA ASP A 3 12.88 -12.24 -8.67
C ASP A 3 11.95 -11.30 -7.87
N VAL A 4 12.46 -10.16 -7.41
CA VAL A 4 11.69 -9.15 -6.67
C VAL A 4 10.73 -8.41 -7.61
N VAL A 5 11.17 -8.13 -8.84
CA VAL A 5 10.31 -7.55 -9.88
C VAL A 5 9.19 -8.53 -10.24
N ALA A 6 9.52 -9.81 -10.45
CA ALA A 6 8.51 -10.83 -10.76
C ALA A 6 7.48 -11.01 -9.62
N PHE A 7 7.92 -10.89 -8.37
CA PHE A 7 7.04 -10.88 -7.20
C PHE A 7 6.09 -9.67 -7.21
N LEU A 8 6.61 -8.46 -7.42
CA LEU A 8 5.82 -7.22 -7.47
C LEU A 8 4.81 -7.20 -8.63
N GLU A 9 5.17 -7.76 -9.78
CA GLU A 9 4.29 -7.90 -10.95
C GLU A 9 3.22 -8.98 -10.78
N GLY A 10 3.23 -9.75 -9.67
CA GLY A 10 2.30 -10.85 -9.46
C GLY A 10 2.58 -12.05 -10.35
N ASN A 11 3.73 -12.07 -11.02
CA ASN A 11 4.17 -13.19 -11.86
C ASN A 11 4.81 -14.33 -11.03
N GLY A 12 4.68 -14.24 -9.70
CA GLY A 12 5.03 -15.28 -8.72
C GLY A 12 3.97 -16.40 -8.64
N THR A 13 4.05 -17.21 -7.58
CA THR A 13 3.26 -18.45 -7.45
C THR A 13 1.76 -18.26 -7.26
N GLU A 14 1.31 -17.07 -6.84
CA GLU A 14 -0.08 -16.85 -6.40
C GLU A 14 -0.84 -15.74 -7.15
N GLY A 15 -0.20 -14.99 -8.04
CA GLY A 15 -0.91 -14.04 -8.92
C GLY A 15 -1.33 -12.71 -8.28
N ASN A 16 -1.04 -12.49 -7.00
CA ASN A 16 -1.46 -11.29 -6.25
C ASN A 16 -0.32 -10.25 -6.16
N GLY A 17 0.07 -9.70 -7.31
CA GLY A 17 1.03 -8.60 -7.37
C GLY A 17 0.37 -7.24 -7.12
N MET A 18 1.19 -6.20 -6.93
CA MET A 18 0.71 -4.83 -6.75
C MET A 18 0.43 -4.10 -8.09
N GLU A 19 0.55 -4.79 -9.24
CA GLU A 19 0.30 -4.25 -10.59
C GLU A 19 0.79 -2.79 -10.79
N LEU A 20 2.01 -2.50 -10.34
CA LEU A 20 2.61 -1.17 -10.45
C LEU A 20 3.14 -0.92 -11.88
N PRO A 21 3.17 0.34 -12.35
CA PRO A 21 3.92 0.74 -13.53
C PRO A 21 5.38 0.28 -13.45
N GLU A 22 5.97 -0.19 -14.57
CA GLU A 22 7.32 -0.76 -14.63
C GLU A 22 8.40 0.08 -13.93
N ALA A 23 8.31 1.41 -14.03
CA ALA A 23 9.24 2.33 -13.38
C ALA A 23 9.11 2.33 -11.85
N GLU A 24 7.89 2.27 -11.31
CA GLU A 24 7.60 2.20 -9.89
C GLU A 24 7.97 0.80 -9.35
N THR A 25 7.61 -0.26 -10.07
CA THR A 25 8.02 -1.65 -9.78
C THR A 25 9.53 -1.78 -9.61
N ARG A 26 10.30 -1.22 -10.54
CA ARG A 26 11.76 -1.27 -10.47
C ARG A 26 12.30 -0.47 -9.28
N CYS A 27 11.73 0.70 -9.00
CA CYS A 27 12.15 1.50 -7.84
C CYS A 27 11.88 0.76 -6.51
N VAL A 28 10.68 0.19 -6.34
CA VAL A 28 10.33 -0.59 -5.15
C VAL A 28 11.27 -1.79 -5.02
N ALA A 29 11.54 -2.53 -6.11
CA ALA A 29 12.45 -3.66 -6.09
C ALA A 29 13.87 -3.26 -5.66
N GLU A 30 14.39 -2.13 -6.13
CA GLU A 30 15.70 -1.61 -5.74
C GLU A 30 15.73 -1.20 -4.26
N ALA A 31 14.68 -0.54 -3.77
CA ALA A 31 14.56 -0.14 -2.37
C ALA A 31 14.50 -1.35 -1.42
N LEU A 32 13.73 -2.40 -1.77
CA LEU A 32 13.65 -3.64 -1.00
C LEU A 32 15.00 -4.35 -0.94
N VAL A 33 15.70 -4.51 -2.08
CA VAL A 33 17.03 -5.14 -2.13
C VAL A 33 18.08 -4.34 -1.35
N ALA A 34 17.94 -3.01 -1.30
CA ALA A 34 18.86 -2.15 -0.56
C ALA A 34 18.57 -2.09 0.94
N GLY A 35 17.30 -2.25 1.34
CA GLY A 35 16.86 -2.10 2.73
C GLY A 35 16.73 -3.40 3.51
N LEU A 36 16.56 -4.55 2.83
CA LEU A 36 16.44 -5.86 3.47
C LEU A 36 17.72 -6.69 3.33
N ASP A 37 18.07 -7.39 4.40
CA ASP A 37 19.06 -8.46 4.35
C ASP A 37 18.54 -9.63 3.48
N SER A 38 19.44 -10.44 2.93
CA SER A 38 19.07 -11.53 2.01
C SER A 38 18.07 -12.52 2.60
N ASP A 39 18.21 -12.86 3.89
CA ASP A 39 17.31 -13.81 4.55
C ASP A 39 15.88 -13.25 4.67
N LEU A 40 15.73 -11.95 5.02
CA LEU A 40 14.43 -11.29 5.11
C LEU A 40 13.82 -11.06 3.73
N LEU A 41 14.64 -10.73 2.74
CA LEU A 41 14.20 -10.59 1.36
C LEU A 41 13.64 -11.91 0.83
N ASP A 42 14.31 -13.04 1.07
CA ASP A 42 13.82 -14.36 0.67
C ASP A 42 12.51 -14.71 1.40
N GLU A 43 12.34 -14.31 2.67
CA GLU A 43 11.11 -14.51 3.43
C GLU A 43 9.94 -13.68 2.89
N VAL A 44 10.17 -12.40 2.56
CA VAL A 44 9.19 -11.54 1.89
C VAL A 44 8.74 -12.15 0.55
N LEU A 45 9.70 -12.60 -0.27
CA LEU A 45 9.43 -13.18 -1.58
C LEU A 45 8.75 -14.56 -1.51
N ALA A 46 8.80 -15.22 -0.36
CA ALA A 46 8.12 -16.50 -0.14
C ALA A 46 6.65 -16.34 0.27
N GLY A 47 6.24 -15.15 0.72
CA GLY A 47 4.86 -14.82 1.08
C GLY A 47 4.06 -14.23 -0.09
N SER A 48 2.96 -13.55 0.26
CA SER A 48 2.15 -12.74 -0.66
C SER A 48 2.01 -11.31 -0.12
N PHE A 49 1.57 -10.36 -0.95
CA PHE A 49 1.24 -9.00 -0.48
C PHE A 49 -0.04 -8.95 0.36
N ASP A 50 -0.86 -10.00 0.31
CA ASP A 50 -2.03 -10.15 1.16
C ASP A 50 -1.68 -10.68 2.56
N ASP A 51 -0.47 -11.22 2.74
CA ASP A 51 0.05 -11.68 4.03
C ASP A 51 0.81 -10.57 4.76
N ASP A 52 0.81 -10.65 6.08
CA ASP A 52 1.62 -9.77 6.91
C ASP A 52 3.11 -9.94 6.58
N PRO A 53 3.85 -8.83 6.37
CA PRO A 53 5.29 -8.90 6.13
C PRO A 53 6.04 -9.56 7.30
N PRO A 54 7.16 -10.26 7.02
CA PRO A 54 7.95 -10.86 8.07
C PRO A 54 8.51 -9.81 9.04
N PRO A 55 8.66 -10.17 10.32
CA PRO A 55 9.03 -9.22 11.36
C PRO A 55 10.40 -8.60 11.10
N GLY A 56 10.46 -7.27 11.12
CA GLY A 56 11.65 -6.48 10.82
C GLY A 56 11.76 -6.04 9.35
N SER A 57 10.83 -6.41 8.47
CA SER A 57 10.77 -5.95 7.08
C SER A 57 9.72 -4.86 6.83
N GLU A 58 8.78 -4.67 7.74
CA GLU A 58 7.56 -3.87 7.59
C GLU A 58 7.87 -2.43 7.20
N VAL A 59 8.77 -1.80 7.95
CA VAL A 59 9.20 -0.41 7.71
C VAL A 59 9.88 -0.26 6.36
N VAL A 60 10.69 -1.24 5.95
CA VAL A 60 11.41 -1.18 4.67
C VAL A 60 10.46 -1.35 3.50
N VAL A 61 9.48 -2.27 3.62
CA VAL A 61 8.43 -2.47 2.61
C VAL A 61 7.59 -1.19 2.47
N ILE A 62 7.13 -0.62 3.58
CA ILE A 62 6.36 0.63 3.58
C ILE A 62 7.18 1.77 2.97
N ASP A 63 8.43 1.95 3.39
CA ASP A 63 9.28 3.03 2.88
C ASP A 63 9.57 2.88 1.39
N ALA A 64 9.77 1.65 0.91
CA ALA A 64 9.93 1.37 -0.51
C ALA A 64 8.67 1.76 -1.30
N LEU A 65 7.48 1.39 -0.81
CA LEU A 65 6.22 1.69 -1.48
C LEU A 65 5.93 3.20 -1.53
N PHE A 66 5.99 3.88 -0.39
CA PHE A 66 5.75 5.33 -0.32
C PHE A 66 6.86 6.16 -0.98
N GLY A 67 8.08 5.64 -1.06
CA GLY A 67 9.20 6.31 -1.72
C GLY A 67 9.22 6.19 -3.23
N CYS A 68 8.55 5.17 -3.78
CA CYS A 68 8.66 4.80 -5.20
C CYS A 68 7.34 4.74 -5.96
N ALA A 69 6.22 4.56 -5.28
CA ALA A 69 4.90 4.45 -5.89
C ALA A 69 3.99 5.59 -5.43
N ALA A 70 3.17 6.10 -6.35
CA ALA A 70 2.12 7.03 -5.99
C ALA A 70 0.96 6.29 -5.29
N MET A 71 1.09 5.99 -4.00
CA MET A 71 0.13 5.21 -3.21
C MET A 71 -1.31 5.74 -3.31
N GLN A 72 -1.48 7.06 -3.40
CA GLN A 72 -2.79 7.67 -3.63
C GLN A 72 -3.39 7.28 -4.99
N GLN A 73 -2.59 7.29 -6.06
CA GLN A 73 -3.02 6.87 -7.39
C GLN A 73 -3.26 5.36 -7.46
N PHE A 74 -2.44 4.57 -6.75
CA PHE A 74 -2.66 3.14 -6.60
C PHE A 74 -4.04 2.87 -5.98
N MET A 75 -4.39 3.58 -4.90
CA MET A 75 -5.68 3.46 -4.25
C MET A 75 -6.85 3.88 -5.17
N VAL A 76 -6.69 4.96 -5.95
CA VAL A 76 -7.67 5.37 -6.97
C VAL A 76 -7.88 4.25 -7.98
N ASN A 77 -6.80 3.71 -8.54
CA ASN A 77 -6.86 2.65 -9.55
C ASN A 77 -7.52 1.38 -9.00
N SER A 78 -7.22 0.98 -7.77
CA SER A 78 -7.86 -0.15 -7.10
C SER A 78 -9.36 0.06 -6.97
N MET A 79 -9.80 1.20 -6.42
CA MET A 79 -11.23 1.48 -6.26
C MET A 79 -11.97 1.52 -7.61
N VAL A 80 -11.35 2.07 -8.65
CA VAL A 80 -11.93 2.07 -10.01
C VAL A 80 -12.03 0.65 -10.56
N ALA A 81 -11.05 -0.22 -10.29
CA ALA A 81 -11.09 -1.63 -10.66
C ALA A 81 -12.20 -2.39 -9.91
N ASP A 82 -12.45 -2.04 -8.64
CA ASP A 82 -13.55 -2.56 -7.82
C ASP A 82 -14.94 -2.01 -8.22
N GLY A 83 -14.98 -1.00 -9.10
CA GLY A 83 -16.21 -0.47 -9.70
C GLY A 83 -16.64 0.91 -9.23
N ALA A 84 -15.82 1.61 -8.43
CA ALA A 84 -16.05 3.02 -8.10
C ALA A 84 -15.87 3.91 -9.34
N THR A 85 -16.56 5.05 -9.39
CA THR A 85 -16.26 6.05 -10.42
C THR A 85 -14.94 6.74 -10.12
N GLN A 86 -14.30 7.28 -11.16
CA GLN A 86 -13.04 8.01 -10.99
C GLN A 86 -13.17 9.21 -10.03
N GLU A 87 -14.30 9.93 -10.08
CA GLU A 87 -14.55 11.07 -9.18
C GLU A 87 -14.69 10.63 -7.72
N GLU A 88 -15.35 9.50 -7.46
CA GLU A 88 -15.47 8.95 -6.10
C GLU A 88 -14.13 8.44 -5.58
N ALA A 89 -13.37 7.73 -6.42
CA ALA A 89 -12.06 7.19 -6.07
C ALA A 89 -11.05 8.31 -5.77
N GLU A 90 -11.03 9.38 -6.59
CA GLU A 90 -10.20 10.56 -6.35
C GLU A 90 -10.63 11.34 -5.10
N CYS A 91 -11.93 11.41 -4.82
CA CYS A 91 -12.45 12.04 -3.60
C CYS A 91 -12.03 11.24 -2.34
N PHE A 92 -12.16 9.91 -2.38
CA PHE A 92 -11.75 9.02 -1.30
C PHE A 92 -10.25 9.10 -1.06
N ALA A 93 -9.44 8.82 -2.10
CA ALA A 93 -7.98 8.82 -1.98
C ALA A 93 -7.43 10.21 -1.63
N GLY A 94 -8.09 11.27 -2.12
CA GLY A 94 -7.76 12.67 -1.83
C GLY A 94 -7.93 13.09 -0.38
N ALA A 95 -8.74 12.37 0.39
CA ALA A 95 -8.96 12.66 1.81
C ALA A 95 -7.90 12.04 2.73
N PHE A 96 -7.10 11.09 2.22
CA PHE A 96 -5.99 10.51 2.94
C PHE A 96 -4.68 11.13 2.44
N ASP A 97 -4.06 11.93 3.30
CA ASP A 97 -2.69 12.38 3.06
C ASP A 97 -1.71 11.20 3.14
N GLU A 98 -0.55 11.35 2.51
CA GLU A 98 0.52 10.33 2.49
C GLU A 98 0.89 9.83 3.88
N ASN A 99 0.98 10.75 4.85
CA ASN A 99 1.27 10.41 6.24
C ASN A 99 0.18 9.53 6.86
N THR A 100 -1.09 9.84 6.61
CA THR A 100 -2.23 9.06 7.11
C THR A 100 -2.26 7.67 6.50
N MET A 101 -2.02 7.56 5.19
CA MET A 101 -1.91 6.26 4.51
C MET A 101 -0.73 5.43 5.04
N ARG A 102 0.41 6.08 5.30
CA ARG A 102 1.60 5.40 5.83
C ARG A 102 1.35 4.85 7.23
N VAL A 103 0.71 5.64 8.08
CA VAL A 103 0.34 5.24 9.45
C VAL A 103 -0.63 4.06 9.41
N MET A 104 -1.64 4.12 8.54
CA MET A 104 -2.59 3.02 8.34
C MET A 104 -1.88 1.74 7.88
N MET A 105 -1.01 1.79 6.86
CA MET A 105 -0.25 0.60 6.44
C MET A 105 0.70 0.09 7.52
N THR A 106 1.31 1.00 8.29
CA THR A 106 2.20 0.61 9.39
C THR A 106 1.40 -0.14 10.47
N SER A 107 0.23 0.35 10.84
CA SER A 107 -0.61 -0.32 11.84
C SER A 107 -1.11 -1.68 11.35
N GLU A 108 -1.47 -1.80 10.07
CA GLU A 108 -1.87 -3.10 9.50
C GLU A 108 -0.70 -4.09 9.53
N PHE A 109 0.49 -3.69 9.07
CA PHE A 109 1.64 -4.58 8.95
C PHE A 109 2.29 -4.96 10.28
N THR A 110 2.26 -4.08 11.27
CA THR A 110 2.88 -4.32 12.58
C THR A 110 1.87 -4.81 13.62
N GLY A 111 0.58 -4.64 13.36
CA GLY A 111 -0.49 -4.82 14.34
C GLY A 111 -0.44 -3.81 15.49
N GLU A 112 0.41 -2.77 15.41
CA GLU A 112 0.50 -1.72 16.41
C GLU A 112 -0.54 -0.64 16.14
N ASP A 113 -1.37 -0.34 17.13
CA ASP A 113 -2.34 0.76 17.03
C ASP A 113 -1.60 2.10 16.77
N PRO A 114 -2.11 2.95 15.86
CA PRO A 114 -1.54 4.26 15.63
C PRO A 114 -1.65 5.13 16.89
N ASP A 115 -0.77 6.13 17.01
CA ASP A 115 -0.90 7.11 18.09
C ASP A 115 -2.31 7.72 18.10
N PRO A 116 -2.89 8.00 19.29
CA PRO A 116 -4.28 8.43 19.42
C PRO A 116 -4.61 9.71 18.65
N ALA A 117 -3.63 10.60 18.45
CA ALA A 117 -3.82 11.80 17.62
C ALA A 117 -3.97 11.45 16.13
N MET A 118 -3.21 10.46 15.63
CA MET A 118 -3.30 10.01 14.25
C MET A 118 -4.52 9.11 14.02
N GLU A 119 -4.93 8.34 15.04
CA GLU A 119 -6.19 7.59 15.01
C GLU A 119 -7.40 8.53 14.83
N GLU A 120 -7.43 9.66 15.55
CA GLU A 120 -8.48 10.68 15.40
C GLU A 120 -8.47 11.30 13.99
N GLU A 121 -7.29 11.58 13.42
CA GLU A 121 -7.18 12.10 12.05
C GLU A 121 -7.62 11.06 11.01
N LEU A 122 -7.22 9.79 11.17
CA LEU A 122 -7.65 8.69 10.31
C LEU A 122 -9.18 8.50 10.37
N MET A 123 -9.76 8.45 11.58
CA MET A 123 -11.21 8.36 11.75
C MET A 123 -11.92 9.58 11.14
N SER A 124 -11.40 10.79 11.34
CA SER A 124 -12.00 11.99 10.76
C SER A 124 -11.94 12.00 9.24
N ALA A 125 -10.85 11.49 8.64
CA ALA A 125 -10.73 11.35 7.20
C ALA A 125 -11.75 10.34 6.66
N VAL A 126 -11.84 9.15 7.27
CA VAL A 126 -12.84 8.12 6.90
C VAL A 126 -14.27 8.64 7.02
N PHE A 127 -14.62 9.29 8.13
CA PHE A 127 -15.95 9.90 8.31
C PHE A 127 -16.21 11.03 7.31
N GLY A 128 -15.20 11.84 7.02
CA GLY A 128 -15.27 12.90 6.02
C GLY A 128 -15.62 12.32 4.65
N VAL A 129 -14.84 11.36 4.18
CA VAL A 129 -15.06 10.63 2.92
C VAL A 129 -16.45 10.02 2.85
N MET A 130 -16.91 9.34 3.90
CA MET A 130 -18.24 8.75 3.94
C MET A 130 -19.35 9.79 3.77
N MET A 131 -19.17 11.02 4.26
CA MET A 131 -20.16 12.09 4.13
C MET A 131 -20.02 12.93 2.85
N THR A 132 -18.82 13.05 2.29
CA THR A 132 -18.53 13.98 1.17
C THR A 132 -18.33 13.29 -0.16
N CYS A 133 -17.77 12.08 -0.15
CA CYS A 133 -17.48 11.26 -1.32
C CYS A 133 -18.47 10.09 -1.44
N GLY A 134 -19.16 9.76 -0.35
CA GLY A 134 -20.23 8.77 -0.29
C GLY A 134 -21.53 9.26 -0.91
N GLY A 135 -21.53 9.45 -2.23
CA GLY A 135 -22.74 9.34 -3.05
C GLY A 135 -23.18 7.89 -3.17
N PHE A 136 -23.28 7.16 -2.05
CA PHE A 136 -23.98 5.87 -2.01
C PHE A 136 -25.48 6.15 -2.10
N ASP A 137 -25.93 6.65 -3.25
CA ASP A 137 -27.34 6.68 -3.60
C ASP A 137 -27.80 5.21 -3.71
N GLU A 138 -28.64 4.78 -2.77
CA GLU A 138 -29.55 3.63 -2.96
C GLU A 138 -30.49 3.84 -4.16
#